data_AF-A0A0A7MCE2-F1
#
_entry.id   AF-A0A0A7MCE2-F1
#
_cell.length_a   1.000
_cell.length_b   1.000
_cell.length_c   1.000
_cell.angle_alpha   90.00
_cell.angle_beta   90.00
_cell.angle_gamma   90.00
#
_symmetry.space_group_name_H-M   'P 1'
#
loop_
_entity.id
_entity.type
_entity.pdbx_description
1 polymer ?
#
loop_
_entity_poly.entity_id
_entity_poly.type
_entity_poly.pdbx_seq_one_letter_code
_entity_poly.pdbx_strand_id
1 'polypeptide(L)'
;MYSIWAKGDHVYVVHPGAGRISGYDVVLQSWEMVCNADYEFPLNIDLKNIEVHVRGDLGYVTCLELVKTKGKSWGKQIATNVFEKTDGTW
;
A
#
# COMPACT_ATOMS: atom_id res chain seq x y z
N MET A 1 -6.42 -5.94 4.21
CA MET A 1 -6.78 -4.63 3.62
C MET A 1 -7.85 -3.91 4.44
N TYR A 2 -9.01 -4.51 4.67
CA TYR A 2 -10.12 -3.88 5.42
C TYR A 2 -9.79 -3.32 6.82
N SER A 3 -8.85 -3.92 7.55
CA SER A 3 -8.50 -3.50 8.92
C SER A 3 -7.37 -2.48 9.01
N ILE A 4 -6.70 -2.15 7.90
CA ILE A 4 -5.48 -1.31 7.88
C ILE A 4 -5.69 0.03 7.18
N TRP A 5 -6.78 0.19 6.44
CA TRP A 5 -7.14 1.47 5.82
C TRP A 5 -8.06 2.24 6.75
N ALA A 6 -7.75 3.52 6.97
CA ALA A 6 -8.67 4.41 7.65
C ALA A 6 -9.96 4.59 6.85
N LYS A 7 -11.08 4.77 7.55
CA LYS A 7 -12.40 4.91 6.92
C LYS A 7 -12.67 6.39 6.65
N GLY A 8 -12.73 6.77 5.37
CA GLY A 8 -13.09 8.13 4.97
C GLY A 8 -12.80 8.42 3.50
N ASP A 9 -13.18 9.61 3.06
CA ASP A 9 -12.98 10.07 1.69
C ASP A 9 -11.55 10.58 1.43
N HIS A 10 -10.82 10.89 2.51
CA HIS A 10 -9.47 11.44 2.45
C HIS A 10 -8.40 10.40 2.14
N VAL A 11 -8.68 9.10 2.35
CA VAL A 11 -7.71 8.05 2.02
C VAL A 11 -7.58 7.87 0.52
N TYR A 12 -6.37 7.57 0.06
CA TYR A 12 -6.12 7.28 -1.35
C TYR A 12 -4.92 6.35 -1.54
N VAL A 13 -4.88 5.70 -2.69
CA VAL A 13 -3.75 4.89 -3.16
C VAL A 13 -3.34 5.33 -4.57
N VAL A 14 -2.05 5.17 -4.87
CA VAL A 14 -1.50 5.28 -6.22
C VAL A 14 -0.78 3.97 -6.51
N HIS A 15 -1.42 3.09 -7.29
CA HIS A 15 -0.78 1.87 -7.78
C HIS A 15 0.27 2.20 -8.85
N PRO A 16 1.28 1.33 -9.08
CA PRO A 16 2.25 1.55 -10.13
C PRO A 16 1.60 1.77 -11.50
N GLY A 17 1.87 2.93 -12.12
CA GLY A 17 1.33 3.31 -13.42
C GLY A 17 -0.12 3.79 -13.43
N ALA A 18 -0.80 3.85 -12.28
CA ALA A 18 -2.17 4.35 -12.15
C ALA A 18 -2.21 5.84 -11.76
N GLY A 19 -3.38 6.46 -11.94
CA GLY A 19 -3.72 7.73 -11.30
C GLY A 19 -4.12 7.55 -9.83
N ARG A 20 -4.37 8.68 -9.14
CA ARG A 20 -4.87 8.67 -7.77
C ARG A 20 -6.27 8.06 -7.68
N ILE A 21 -6.43 7.09 -6.79
CA ILE A 21 -7.73 6.47 -6.44
C ILE A 21 -8.08 6.88 -5.01
N SER A 22 -9.18 7.62 -4.83
CA SER A 22 -9.55 8.24 -3.55
C SER A 22 -10.87 7.71 -3.01
N GLY A 23 -11.00 7.69 -1.68
CA GLY A 23 -12.16 7.21 -0.95
C GLY A 23 -12.05 5.73 -0.58
N TYR A 24 -12.38 5.40 0.67
CA TYR A 24 -12.19 4.07 1.27
C TYR A 24 -12.74 2.92 0.40
N ASP A 25 -13.99 3.02 -0.05
CA ASP A 25 -14.63 1.94 -0.82
C ASP A 25 -13.93 1.71 -2.17
N VAL A 26 -13.57 2.78 -2.87
CA VAL A 26 -12.90 2.70 -4.18
C VAL A 26 -11.46 2.22 -4.02
N VAL A 27 -10.77 2.64 -2.95
CA VAL A 27 -9.44 2.13 -2.60
C VAL A 27 -9.49 0.62 -2.38
N LEU A 28 -10.43 0.12 -1.58
CA LEU A 28 -10.56 -1.31 -1.32
C LEU A 28 -10.90 -2.11 -2.59
N GLN A 29 -11.84 -1.63 -3.40
CA GLN A 29 -12.16 -2.25 -4.69
C GLN A 29 -10.93 -2.32 -5.62
N SER A 30 -10.09 -1.28 -5.62
CA SER A 30 -8.84 -1.31 -6.40
C SER A 30 -7.88 -2.39 -5.91
N TRP A 31 -7.79 -2.60 -4.60
CA TRP A 31 -6.97 -3.68 -4.03
C TRP A 31 -7.53 -5.05 -4.32
N GLU A 32 -8.86 -5.22 -4.29
CA GLU A 32 -9.49 -6.48 -4.70
C GLU A 32 -9.17 -6.81 -6.15
N MET A 33 -9.22 -5.82 -7.04
CA MET A 33 -8.80 -5.99 -8.44
C MET A 33 -7.32 -6.40 -8.54
N VAL A 34 -6.42 -5.76 -7.78
CA VAL A 34 -4.99 -6.13 -7.77
C VAL A 34 -4.77 -7.53 -7.21
N CYS A 35 -5.50 -7.93 -6.17
CA CYS A 35 -5.39 -9.26 -5.56
C CYS A 35 -6.07 -10.37 -6.38
N ASN A 36 -7.06 -10.03 -7.21
CA ASN A 36 -7.77 -10.98 -8.07
C ASN A 36 -7.24 -11.01 -9.52
N ALA A 37 -6.46 -10.01 -9.93
CA ALA A 37 -5.67 -10.12 -11.16
C ALA A 37 -4.80 -11.37 -11.07
N ASP A 38 -4.55 -12.05 -12.20
CA ASP A 38 -3.87 -13.35 -12.36
C ASP A 38 -2.39 -13.41 -11.87
N TYR A 39 -2.08 -12.73 -10.76
CA TYR A 39 -0.93 -12.95 -9.94
C TYR A 39 -1.13 -14.23 -9.15
N GLU A 40 -0.30 -15.25 -9.41
CA GLU A 40 -0.25 -16.41 -8.52
C GLU A 40 0.26 -15.96 -7.14
N PHE A 41 -0.63 -15.96 -6.15
CA PHE A 41 -0.30 -15.75 -4.74
C PHE A 41 0.33 -17.01 -4.11
N PRO A 42 1.21 -16.85 -3.10
CA PRO A 42 1.63 -15.58 -2.50
C PRO A 42 2.67 -14.84 -3.34
N LEU A 43 2.53 -13.51 -3.41
CA LEU A 43 3.57 -12.63 -3.91
C LEU A 43 4.81 -12.74 -3.02
N ASN A 44 5.99 -12.85 -3.62
CA ASN A 44 7.23 -12.68 -2.87
C ASN A 44 7.55 -11.20 -2.82
N ILE A 45 7.49 -10.62 -1.62
CA ILE A 45 7.75 -9.20 -1.39
C ILE A 45 8.96 -9.09 -0.45
N ASP A 46 9.98 -8.36 -0.89
CA ASP A 46 11.13 -7.99 -0.07
C ASP A 46 11.18 -6.46 0.05
N LEU A 47 11.40 -5.96 1.27
CA LEU A 47 11.40 -4.54 1.57
C LEU A 47 12.82 -4.09 1.89
N LYS A 48 13.29 -3.04 1.22
CA LYS A 48 14.61 -2.44 1.45
C LYS A 48 14.50 -0.96 1.72
N ASN A 49 15.55 -0.39 2.31
CA ASN A 49 15.67 1.05 2.57
C ASN A 49 14.44 1.60 3.30
N ILE A 50 14.03 0.90 4.37
CA ILE A 50 12.86 1.29 5.17
C ILE A 50 13.26 2.47 6.05
N GLU A 51 12.54 3.58 5.92
CA GLU A 51 12.65 4.75 6.79
C GLU A 51 11.29 5.02 7.44
N VAL A 52 11.28 5.33 8.73
CA VAL A 52 10.06 5.53 9.51
C VAL A 52 10.14 6.88 10.23
N HIS A 53 9.11 7.69 10.06
CA HIS A 53 9.00 8.99 10.69
C HIS A 53 7.64 9.16 11.35
N VAL A 54 7.62 9.67 12.58
CA VAL A 54 6.39 9.96 13.34
C VAL A 54 6.41 11.42 13.80
N ARG A 55 5.28 12.10 13.66
CA ARG A 55 5.05 13.51 14.03
C ARG A 55 3.64 13.64 14.62
N GLY A 56 3.53 13.52 15.93
CA GLY A 56 2.22 13.49 16.61
C GLY A 56 1.43 12.27 16.16
N ASP A 57 0.21 12.50 15.67
CA ASP A 57 -0.70 11.45 15.19
C ASP A 57 -0.57 11.16 13.69
N LEU A 58 0.47 11.70 13.03
CA LEU A 58 0.80 11.38 11.64
C LEU A 58 2.16 10.67 11.58
N GLY A 59 2.23 9.59 10.82
CA GLY A 59 3.45 8.85 10.56
C GLY A 59 3.57 8.51 9.09
N TYR A 60 4.78 8.31 8.60
CA TYR A 60 4.99 7.75 7.28
C TYR A 60 6.18 6.80 7.25
N VAL A 61 6.05 5.80 6.38
CA VAL A 61 7.09 4.82 6.07
C VAL A 61 7.42 4.94 4.60
N THR A 62 8.69 5.14 4.26
CA THR A 62 9.17 4.99 2.89
C THR A 62 9.94 3.70 2.75
N CYS A 63 9.77 2.99 1.64
CA CYS A 63 10.54 1.78 1.37
C CYS A 63 10.69 1.54 -0.15
N LEU A 64 11.69 0.74 -0.50
CA LEU A 64 11.80 0.08 -1.79
C LEU A 64 11.13 -1.29 -1.67
N GLU A 65 10.06 -1.49 -2.44
CA GLU A 65 9.40 -2.78 -2.57
C GLU A 65 9.98 -3.52 -3.76
N LEU A 66 10.54 -4.70 -3.50
CA LEU A 66 10.89 -5.67 -4.52
C LEU A 66 9.76 -6.69 -4.54
N VAL A 67 9.08 -6.83 -5.68
CA VAL A 67 7.95 -7.76 -5.82
C VAL A 67 8.24 -8.76 -6.92
N LYS A 68 8.12 -10.05 -6.62
CA LYS A 68 8.26 -11.13 -7.58
C LYS A 68 6.96 -11.92 -7.70
N THR A 69 6.41 -11.90 -8.90
CA THR A 69 5.32 -12.77 -9.34
C THR A 69 5.92 -14.01 -10.00
N LYS A 70 5.28 -15.18 -9.89
CA LYS A 70 5.81 -16.42 -10.46
C LYS A 70 6.08 -16.28 -11.96
N GLY A 71 7.25 -16.78 -12.41
CA GLY A 71 7.67 -16.72 -13.82
C GLY A 71 8.15 -15.35 -14.33
N LYS A 72 8.12 -14.28 -13.51
CA LYS A 72 8.63 -12.95 -13.90
C LYS A 72 9.86 -12.54 -13.08
N SER A 73 10.62 -11.59 -13.63
CA SER A 73 11.69 -10.89 -12.90
C SER A 73 11.12 -10.04 -11.76
N TRP A 74 11.97 -9.70 -10.79
CA TRP A 74 11.61 -8.76 -9.73
C TRP A 74 11.22 -7.40 -10.32
N GLY A 75 10.00 -6.95 -10.00
CA GLY A 75 9.60 -5.55 -10.11
C GLY A 75 10.16 -4.74 -8.95
N LYS A 76 10.40 -3.44 -9.17
CA LYS A 76 10.88 -2.51 -8.15
C LYS A 76 9.98 -1.28 -8.15
N GLN A 77 9.41 -0.95 -7.00
CA GLN A 77 8.74 0.33 -6.80
C GLN A 77 9.13 0.95 -5.46
N ILE A 78 8.97 2.27 -5.36
CA ILE A 78 9.12 3.00 -4.11
C ILE A 78 7.71 3.28 -3.59
N ALA A 79 7.50 3.05 -2.31
CA ALA A 79 6.25 3.37 -1.63
C ALA A 79 6.49 4.43 -0.55
N THR A 80 5.49 5.29 -0.35
CA THR A 80 5.35 6.13 0.84
C THR A 80 4.00 5.81 1.45
N ASN A 81 4.01 5.06 2.55
CA ASN A 81 2.82 4.67 3.30
C ASN A 81 2.60 5.68 4.41
N VAL A 82 1.51 6.44 4.34
CA VAL A 82 1.15 7.45 5.34
C VAL A 82 0.11 6.85 6.27
N PHE A 83 0.34 6.97 7.57
CA PHE A 83 -0.50 6.44 8.64
C PHE A 83 -1.01 7.61 9.47
N GLU A 84 -2.29 7.54 9.85
CA GLU A 84 -2.90 8.43 10.83
C GLU A 84 -3.29 7.63 12.07
N LYS A 85 -3.00 8.17 13.24
CA LYS A 85 -3.35 7.53 14.50
C LYS A 85 -4.76 7.95 14.91
N THR A 86 -5.69 7.01 14.95
CA THR A 86 -7.07 7.22 15.39
C THR A 86 -7.35 6.38 16.63
N ASP A 87 -7.87 7.02 17.68
CA ASP A 87 -8.21 6.35 18.95
C ASP A 87 -7.08 5.48 19.52
N GLY A 88 -5.83 5.96 19.40
CA GLY A 88 -4.65 5.27 19.89
C GLY A 88 -4.07 4.19 18.96
N THR A 89 -4.69 3.94 17.81
CA THR A 89 -4.31 2.90 16.84
C THR A 89 -3.82 3.52 15.53
N TRP A 90 -2.78 2.95 14.93
CA TRP A 90 -2.26 3.34 13.61
C TRP A 90 -2.91 2.51 12.50
#